data_AF-A0A6G7C026-F1
#
_entry.id   AF-A0A6G7C026-F1
#
_cell.length_a   1.000
_cell.length_b   1.000
_cell.length_c   1.000
_cell.angle_alpha   90.00
_cell.angle_beta   90.00
_cell.angle_gamma   90.00
#
_symmetry.space_group_name_H-M   'P 1'
#
loop_
_entity.id
_entity.type
_entity.pdbx_description
1 polymer ?
#
loop_
_entity_poly.entity_id
_entity_poly.type
_entity_poly.pdbx_seq_one_letter_code
_entity_poly.pdbx_strand_id
1 'polypeptide(L)'
;MELDTLYISIQIERERLNAFFAARPMQAAIDKNWLQWWESRQMYNKLVLETIPTYSKQCIRDVLDDLLRTASYGAMEQYDDTNQRWTFAALHFSENYHEILPMLALFKQLGSYTESGFALIFDWMWGGDTVMAYVDFKGGEASLEPVTASYEIELKRFEEADSYLQVLSETLYGNGQD
;
A
#
# COMPACT_ATOMS: atom_id res chain seq x y z
N MET A 1 14.43 7.59 -12.49
CA MET A 1 13.83 6.57 -11.62
C MET A 1 12.52 7.17 -11.18
N GLU A 2 11.46 6.58 -11.69
CA GLU A 2 10.08 7.04 -11.58
C GLU A 2 9.50 6.24 -10.40
N LEU A 3 9.19 6.91 -9.30
CA LEU A 3 8.72 6.25 -8.09
C LEU A 3 7.23 5.93 -8.23
N ASP A 4 6.85 4.71 -7.84
CA ASP A 4 5.44 4.31 -7.75
C ASP A 4 4.76 4.99 -6.57
N THR A 5 3.45 5.22 -6.73
CA THR A 5 2.55 5.73 -5.70
C THR A 5 2.01 4.57 -4.87
N LEU A 6 2.00 4.73 -3.55
CA LEU A 6 1.26 3.86 -2.62
C LEU A 6 -0.10 4.48 -2.29
N TYR A 7 -1.17 3.67 -2.38
CA TYR A 7 -2.52 4.02 -1.93
C TYR A 7 -3.15 2.85 -1.16
N ILE A 8 -3.82 3.14 -0.05
CA ILE A 8 -4.54 2.17 0.79
C ILE A 8 -5.89 2.77 1.15
N SER A 9 -6.98 2.01 0.98
CA SER A 9 -8.32 2.37 1.43
C SER A 9 -9.03 1.14 1.99
N ILE A 10 -9.30 1.16 3.29
CA ILE A 10 -9.87 0.00 4.00
C ILE A 10 -10.99 0.38 4.95
N GLN A 11 -11.96 -0.52 5.05
CA GLN A 11 -13.03 -0.53 6.04
C GLN A 11 -12.50 -1.16 7.34
N ILE A 12 -12.34 -0.36 8.38
CA ILE A 12 -11.77 -0.82 9.66
C ILE A 12 -12.28 0.04 10.81
N GLU A 13 -12.72 -0.62 11.89
CA GLU A 13 -13.09 0.06 13.14
C GLU A 13 -11.86 0.76 13.76
N ARG A 14 -12.07 1.91 14.39
CA ARG A 14 -11.00 2.74 14.97
C ARG A 14 -10.19 1.97 16.01
N GLU A 15 -10.85 1.15 16.83
CA GLU A 15 -10.23 0.31 17.84
C GLU A 15 -9.31 -0.75 17.22
N ARG A 16 -9.75 -1.37 16.10
CA ARG A 16 -8.95 -2.36 15.37
C ARG A 16 -7.77 -1.71 14.66
N LEU A 17 -7.96 -0.53 14.09
CA LEU A 17 -6.88 0.25 13.49
C LEU A 17 -5.82 0.64 14.53
N ASN A 18 -6.24 1.08 15.72
CA ASN A 18 -5.33 1.36 16.82
C ASN A 18 -4.58 0.10 17.30
N ALA A 19 -5.25 -1.05 17.34
CA ALA A 19 -4.61 -2.32 17.67
C ALA A 19 -3.58 -2.75 16.61
N PHE A 20 -3.87 -2.53 15.32
CA PHE A 20 -2.92 -2.72 14.23
C PHE A 20 -1.71 -1.81 14.39
N PHE A 21 -1.92 -0.52 14.62
CA PHE A 21 -0.83 0.45 14.82
C PHE A 21 0.08 0.12 16.01
N ALA A 22 -0.48 -0.42 17.08
CA ALA A 22 0.26 -0.84 18.26
C ALA A 22 1.01 -2.18 18.08
N ALA A 23 0.63 -2.99 17.09
CA ALA A 23 1.27 -4.27 16.83
C ALA A 23 2.70 -4.08 16.32
N ARG A 24 3.56 -5.09 16.52
CA ARG A 24 4.88 -5.15 15.91
C ARG A 24 4.78 -5.62 14.46
N PRO A 25 5.59 -5.09 13.53
CA PRO A 25 5.76 -5.69 12.21
C PRO A 25 6.15 -7.15 12.35
N MET A 26 5.41 -8.03 11.68
CA MET A 26 5.66 -9.47 11.69
C MET A 26 6.45 -9.88 10.46
N GLN A 27 7.26 -10.93 10.61
CA GLN A 27 7.83 -11.59 9.46
C GLN A 27 6.74 -12.40 8.76
N ALA A 28 6.52 -12.15 7.47
CA ALA A 28 5.57 -12.90 6.67
C ALA A 28 6.13 -14.28 6.31
N ALA A 29 5.29 -15.31 6.39
CA ALA A 29 5.58 -16.61 5.83
C ALA A 29 5.36 -16.58 4.31
N ILE A 30 6.24 -17.23 3.56
CA ILE A 30 6.07 -17.40 2.12
C ILE A 30 5.06 -18.54 1.90
N ASP A 31 3.87 -18.17 1.49
CA ASP A 31 2.79 -19.08 1.14
C ASP A 31 2.56 -19.12 -0.38
N LYS A 32 1.53 -19.87 -0.81
CA LYS A 32 1.19 -19.97 -2.24
C LYS A 32 0.79 -18.62 -2.85
N ASN A 33 0.14 -17.73 -2.10
CA ASN A 33 -0.28 -16.43 -2.61
C ASN A 33 0.93 -15.52 -2.84
N TRP A 34 1.90 -15.51 -1.92
CA TRP A 34 3.19 -14.84 -2.13
C TRP A 34 3.94 -15.35 -3.35
N LEU A 35 4.04 -16.67 -3.50
CA LEU A 35 4.73 -17.27 -4.66
C LEU A 35 4.01 -16.95 -5.97
N GLN A 36 2.68 -17.02 -6.02
CA GLN A 36 1.91 -16.67 -7.22
C GLN A 36 2.09 -15.21 -7.60
N TRP A 37 2.00 -14.29 -6.63
CA TRP A 37 2.24 -12.88 -6.88
C TRP A 37 3.68 -12.63 -7.34
N TRP A 38 4.67 -13.19 -6.64
CA TRP A 38 6.08 -13.06 -7.02
C TRP A 38 6.28 -13.54 -8.45
N GLU A 39 5.79 -14.73 -8.81
CA GLU A 39 5.91 -15.32 -10.14
C GLU A 39 5.26 -14.48 -11.25
N SER A 40 4.19 -13.74 -10.95
CA SER A 40 3.56 -12.84 -11.92
C SER A 40 4.41 -11.63 -12.32
N ARG A 41 5.35 -11.19 -11.46
CA ARG A 41 6.16 -9.99 -11.72
C ARG A 41 7.23 -10.26 -12.78
N GLN A 42 7.34 -9.36 -13.76
CA GLN A 42 8.44 -9.34 -14.73
C GLN A 42 9.64 -8.60 -14.14
N MET A 43 10.75 -9.30 -13.93
CA MET A 43 11.99 -8.71 -13.39
C MET A 43 13.20 -9.23 -14.17
N TYR A 44 14.15 -8.34 -14.44
CA TYR A 44 15.45 -8.77 -14.95
C TYR A 44 16.22 -9.54 -13.87
N ASN A 45 16.72 -10.74 -14.19
CA ASN A 45 17.41 -11.63 -13.24
C ASN A 45 16.61 -11.93 -11.96
N LYS A 46 15.32 -12.22 -12.11
CA LYS A 46 14.44 -12.60 -11.00
C LYS A 46 15.01 -13.77 -10.19
N LEU A 47 15.25 -13.52 -8.91
CA LEU A 47 15.69 -14.54 -7.96
C LEU A 47 14.48 -15.26 -7.35
N VAL A 48 14.74 -16.43 -6.78
CA VAL A 48 13.76 -17.15 -5.97
C VAL A 48 13.44 -16.31 -4.73
N LEU A 49 12.15 -16.19 -4.39
CA LEU A 49 11.73 -15.55 -3.15
C LEU A 49 12.00 -16.50 -1.98
N GLU A 50 13.12 -16.31 -1.29
CA GLU A 50 13.53 -17.15 -0.15
C GLU A 50 13.10 -16.59 1.20
N THR A 51 13.08 -15.25 1.32
CA THR A 51 12.70 -14.56 2.55
C THR A 51 11.97 -13.26 2.24
N ILE A 52 10.98 -12.92 3.06
CA ILE A 52 10.33 -11.60 3.03
C ILE A 52 10.95 -10.75 4.13
N PRO A 53 11.58 -9.59 3.81
CA PRO A 53 12.08 -8.66 4.80
C PRO A 53 10.96 -8.16 5.72
N THR A 54 11.32 -7.72 6.92
CA THR A 54 10.38 -7.09 7.85
C THR A 54 10.97 -5.81 8.40
N TYR A 55 10.11 -4.86 8.77
CA TYR A 55 10.56 -3.61 9.37
C TYR A 55 11.08 -3.84 10.79
N SER A 56 12.27 -3.32 11.09
CA SER A 56 12.84 -3.35 12.44
C SER A 56 12.34 -2.16 13.28
N LYS A 57 11.02 -2.11 13.53
CA LYS A 57 10.35 -1.05 14.33
C LYS A 57 9.63 -1.63 15.54
N GLN A 58 9.38 -0.79 16.55
CA GLN A 58 8.74 -1.24 17.79
C GLN A 58 7.23 -1.43 17.62
N CYS A 59 6.61 -0.67 16.73
CA CYS A 59 5.24 -0.86 16.31
C CYS A 59 5.05 -0.44 14.85
N ILE A 60 3.90 -0.80 14.26
CA ILE A 60 3.56 -0.47 12.88
C ILE A 60 3.37 1.04 12.70
N ARG A 61 2.87 1.74 13.74
CA ARG A 61 2.75 3.20 13.71
C ARG A 61 4.07 3.89 13.38
N ASP A 62 5.18 3.41 13.95
CA ASP A 62 6.51 3.97 13.68
C ASP A 62 6.90 3.88 12.20
N VAL A 63 6.48 2.81 11.50
CA VAL A 63 6.75 2.64 10.06
C VAL A 63 6.00 3.71 9.28
N LEU A 64 4.69 3.83 9.49
CA LEU A 64 3.85 4.78 8.76
C LEU A 64 4.22 6.23 9.09
N ASP A 65 4.61 6.52 10.33
CA ASP A 65 5.08 7.85 10.73
C ASP A 65 6.39 8.25 10.05
N ASP A 66 7.29 7.31 9.75
CA ASP A 66 8.49 7.60 8.97
C ASP A 66 8.14 8.06 7.55
N LEU A 67 7.13 7.45 6.92
CA LEU A 67 6.63 7.88 5.61
C LEU A 67 5.98 9.26 5.70
N LEU A 68 5.12 9.50 6.69
CA LEU A 68 4.44 10.79 6.88
C LEU A 68 5.41 11.94 7.18
N ARG A 69 6.46 11.70 7.98
CA ARG A 69 7.44 12.73 8.34
C ARG A 69 8.42 13.05 7.23
N THR A 70 8.67 12.10 6.33
CA THR A 70 9.66 12.25 5.28
C THR A 70 9.01 12.95 4.09
N ALA A 71 9.21 14.27 4.01
CA ALA A 71 8.55 15.15 3.05
C ALA A 71 8.67 14.69 1.58
N SER A 72 9.76 13.99 1.21
CA SER A 72 9.96 13.48 -0.14
C SER A 72 8.94 12.42 -0.56
N TYR A 73 8.30 11.70 0.37
CA TYR A 73 7.24 10.74 0.03
C TYR A 73 5.92 11.41 -0.37
N GLY A 74 5.67 12.66 0.07
CA GLY A 74 4.38 13.31 -0.11
C GLY A 74 3.23 12.46 0.43
N ALA A 75 3.35 12.02 1.70
CA ALA A 75 2.41 11.09 2.30
C ALA A 75 1.32 11.79 3.13
N MET A 76 0.13 11.19 3.15
CA MET A 76 -1.00 11.65 3.94
C MET A 76 -1.80 10.45 4.48
N GLU A 77 -2.43 10.68 5.63
CA GLU A 77 -3.27 9.71 6.32
C GLU A 77 -4.56 10.39 6.76
N GLN A 78 -5.69 9.69 6.61
CA GLN A 78 -6.97 10.13 7.13
C GLN A 78 -7.79 8.95 7.65
N TYR A 79 -8.70 9.26 8.57
CA TYR A 79 -9.72 8.32 9.02
C TYR A 79 -11.08 9.00 9.00
N ASP A 80 -12.04 8.40 8.31
CA ASP A 80 -13.44 8.81 8.29
C ASP A 80 -14.22 8.04 9.35
N ASP A 81 -14.66 8.72 10.42
CA ASP A 81 -15.46 8.13 11.49
C ASP A 81 -16.85 7.67 11.06
N THR A 82 -17.44 8.35 10.08
CA THR A 82 -18.81 8.04 9.61
C THR A 82 -18.80 6.74 8.83
N ASN A 83 -17.83 6.60 7.94
CA ASN A 83 -17.69 5.43 7.09
C ASN A 83 -16.76 4.37 7.68
N GLN A 84 -16.15 4.60 8.85
CA GLN A 84 -15.13 3.75 9.47
C GLN A 84 -14.08 3.29 8.45
N ARG A 85 -13.52 4.28 7.75
CA ARG A 85 -12.62 4.07 6.63
C ARG A 85 -11.29 4.73 6.91
N TRP A 86 -10.23 3.95 6.82
CA TRP A 86 -8.86 4.46 6.87
C TRP A 86 -8.29 4.56 5.47
N THR A 87 -7.72 5.71 5.15
CA THR A 87 -7.02 5.94 3.88
C THR A 87 -5.61 6.43 4.17
N PHE A 88 -4.63 5.84 3.49
CA PHE A 88 -3.24 6.25 3.55
C PHE A 88 -2.68 6.28 2.13
N ALA A 89 -1.90 7.31 1.82
CA ALA A 89 -1.21 7.38 0.53
C ALA A 89 0.18 8.00 0.67
N ALA A 90 1.06 7.66 -0.26
CA ALA A 90 2.37 8.28 -0.46
C ALA A 90 2.63 8.40 -1.97
N LEU A 91 2.75 9.63 -2.48
CA LEU A 91 2.91 9.91 -3.91
C LEU A 91 4.23 9.38 -4.50
N HIS A 92 5.29 9.35 -3.69
CA HIS A 92 6.63 8.97 -4.15
C HIS A 92 7.17 7.79 -3.34
N PHE A 93 6.45 6.67 -3.32
CA PHE A 93 6.78 5.54 -2.44
C PHE A 93 8.04 4.79 -2.87
N SER A 94 7.96 3.86 -3.81
CA SER A 94 9.12 3.03 -4.19
C SER A 94 8.84 2.13 -5.40
N GLU A 95 9.85 1.95 -6.24
CA GLU A 95 9.94 0.88 -7.25
C GLU A 95 10.86 -0.28 -6.79
N ASN A 96 11.45 -0.20 -5.59
CA ASN A 96 12.42 -1.15 -5.08
C ASN A 96 11.76 -2.26 -4.26
N TYR A 97 11.93 -3.52 -4.69
CA TYR A 97 11.43 -4.69 -3.97
C TYR A 97 11.93 -4.80 -2.52
N HIS A 98 13.08 -4.20 -2.18
CA HIS A 98 13.55 -4.13 -0.80
C HIS A 98 12.62 -3.32 0.12
N GLU A 99 11.92 -2.31 -0.43
CA GLU A 99 10.96 -1.49 0.30
C GLU A 99 9.51 -1.98 0.12
N ILE A 100 9.19 -2.51 -1.07
CA ILE A 100 7.85 -3.04 -1.38
C ILE A 100 7.55 -4.32 -0.59
N LEU A 101 8.46 -5.29 -0.55
CA LEU A 101 8.21 -6.57 0.12
C LEU A 101 7.84 -6.44 1.61
N PRO A 102 8.57 -5.68 2.45
CA PRO A 102 8.18 -5.49 3.84
C PRO A 102 6.87 -4.70 3.98
N MET A 103 6.55 -3.79 3.05
CA MET A 103 5.27 -3.09 3.03
C MET A 103 4.10 -4.04 2.73
N LEU A 104 4.26 -4.92 1.73
CA LEU A 104 3.28 -5.98 1.44
C LEU A 104 3.11 -6.96 2.61
N ALA A 105 4.18 -7.24 3.37
CA ALA A 105 4.08 -8.01 4.61
C ALA A 105 3.22 -7.30 5.68
N LEU A 106 3.31 -5.97 5.79
CA LEU A 106 2.40 -5.19 6.64
C LEU A 106 0.96 -5.27 6.15
N PHE A 107 0.71 -5.23 4.84
CA PHE A 107 -0.64 -5.40 4.30
C PHE A 107 -1.19 -6.79 4.61
N LYS A 108 -0.37 -7.83 4.52
CA LYS A 108 -0.74 -9.18 4.96
C LYS A 108 -1.16 -9.22 6.43
N GLN A 109 -0.42 -8.54 7.30
CA GLN A 109 -0.76 -8.44 8.71
C GLN A 109 -2.05 -7.62 8.95
N LEU A 110 -2.21 -6.52 8.23
CA LEU A 110 -3.40 -5.65 8.27
C LEU A 110 -4.69 -6.41 7.92
N GLY A 111 -4.60 -7.41 7.04
CA GLY A 111 -5.71 -8.30 6.69
C GLY A 111 -6.52 -8.76 7.90
N SER A 112 -5.84 -9.20 8.96
CA SER A 112 -6.50 -9.73 10.17
C SER A 112 -7.26 -8.70 11.02
N TYR A 113 -7.08 -7.40 10.74
CA TYR A 113 -7.72 -6.30 11.47
C TYR A 113 -8.85 -5.65 10.67
N THR A 114 -8.85 -5.78 9.35
CA THR A 114 -9.77 -5.08 8.44
C THR A 114 -10.97 -5.94 8.04
N GLU A 115 -12.06 -5.29 7.69
CA GLU A 115 -13.25 -5.97 7.14
C GLU A 115 -13.12 -6.17 5.63
N SER A 116 -12.76 -5.10 4.92
CA SER A 116 -12.63 -5.08 3.46
C SER A 116 -11.83 -3.87 2.97
N GLY A 117 -11.44 -3.85 1.70
CA GLY A 117 -10.78 -2.72 1.06
C GLY A 117 -9.71 -3.15 0.08
N PHE A 118 -8.80 -2.25 -0.25
CA PHE A 118 -7.67 -2.54 -1.14
C PHE A 118 -6.44 -1.67 -0.88
N ALA A 119 -5.31 -2.13 -1.37
CA ALA A 119 -4.08 -1.34 -1.48
C ALA A 119 -3.47 -1.49 -2.87
N LEU A 120 -2.80 -0.43 -3.34
CA LEU A 120 -2.16 -0.31 -4.63
C LEU A 120 -0.75 0.26 -4.49
N ILE A 121 0.18 -0.29 -5.25
CA ILE A 121 1.47 0.32 -5.55
C ILE A 121 1.54 0.36 -7.08
N PHE A 122 1.56 1.56 -7.67
CA PHE A 122 1.38 1.73 -9.12
C PHE A 122 1.91 3.06 -9.64
N ASP A 123 2.15 3.11 -10.95
CA ASP A 123 2.72 4.23 -11.66
C ASP A 123 1.68 5.34 -11.93
N TRP A 124 1.19 5.97 -10.85
CA TRP A 124 0.18 7.02 -10.96
C TRP A 124 0.81 8.37 -11.35
N MET A 125 1.91 8.76 -10.70
CA MET A 125 2.53 10.09 -10.87
C MET A 125 3.02 10.36 -12.29
N TRP A 126 3.35 9.32 -13.05
CA TRP A 126 3.90 9.44 -14.41
C TRP A 126 2.87 9.08 -15.49
N GLY A 127 1.62 8.82 -15.08
CA GLY A 127 0.53 8.48 -15.98
C GLY A 127 0.69 7.11 -16.65
N GLY A 128 1.47 6.22 -16.05
CA GLY A 128 1.62 4.86 -16.51
C GLY A 128 0.41 3.99 -16.19
N ASP A 129 0.38 2.80 -16.78
CA ASP A 129 -0.64 1.80 -16.52
C ASP A 129 -0.11 0.64 -15.67
N THR A 130 1.16 0.68 -15.26
CA THR A 130 1.80 -0.44 -14.56
C THR A 130 1.42 -0.48 -13.08
N VAL A 131 1.10 -1.68 -12.59
CA VAL A 131 0.78 -1.96 -11.20
C VAL A 131 1.84 -2.86 -10.62
N MET A 132 2.65 -2.30 -9.72
CA MET A 132 3.66 -3.04 -8.97
C MET A 132 3.03 -4.06 -8.03
N ALA A 133 1.99 -3.65 -7.29
CA ALA A 133 1.25 -4.55 -6.42
C ALA A 133 -0.21 -4.11 -6.25
N TYR A 134 -1.10 -5.09 -6.16
CA TYR A 134 -2.49 -4.89 -5.75
C TYR A 134 -2.83 -5.90 -4.66
N VAL A 135 -3.45 -5.41 -3.59
CA VAL A 135 -3.87 -6.23 -2.46
C VAL A 135 -5.37 -6.05 -2.27
N ASP A 136 -6.12 -7.14 -2.34
CA ASP A 136 -7.53 -7.15 -1.94
C ASP A 136 -7.64 -7.55 -0.47
N PHE A 137 -8.40 -6.78 0.30
CA PHE A 137 -8.74 -7.12 1.67
C PHE A 137 -10.18 -7.59 1.71
N LYS A 138 -10.39 -8.80 2.23
CA LYS A 138 -11.72 -9.38 2.34
C LYS A 138 -11.77 -10.45 3.42
N GLY A 139 -12.74 -10.33 4.33
CA GLY A 139 -13.04 -11.39 5.29
C GLY A 139 -11.92 -11.66 6.30
N GLY A 140 -11.17 -10.63 6.69
CA GLY A 140 -10.05 -10.77 7.62
C GLY A 140 -8.75 -11.30 6.98
N GLU A 141 -8.71 -11.38 5.65
CA GLU A 141 -7.53 -11.79 4.89
C GLU A 141 -7.11 -10.68 3.91
N ALA A 142 -5.83 -10.70 3.55
CA ALA A 142 -5.25 -9.86 2.51
C ALA A 142 -4.64 -10.75 1.44
N SER A 143 -5.04 -10.59 0.18
CA SER A 143 -4.59 -11.38 -0.96
C SER A 143 -3.78 -10.52 -1.91
N LEU A 144 -2.54 -10.93 -2.20
CA LEU A 144 -1.74 -10.34 -3.26
C LEU A 144 -2.29 -10.86 -4.59
N GLU A 145 -2.90 -9.97 -5.35
CA GLU A 145 -3.50 -10.32 -6.63
C GLU A 145 -2.46 -10.18 -7.75
N PRO A 146 -2.45 -11.07 -8.76
CA PRO A 146 -1.46 -11.06 -9.84
C PRO A 146 -1.72 -9.95 -10.89
N VAL A 147 -2.33 -8.84 -10.49
CA VAL A 147 -2.63 -7.67 -11.34
C VAL A 147 -1.33 -6.96 -11.70
N THR A 148 -1.13 -6.70 -13.00
CA THR A 148 0.06 -6.03 -13.54
C THR A 148 -0.25 -4.71 -14.21
N ALA A 149 -1.52 -4.46 -14.55
CA ALA A 149 -1.95 -3.23 -15.19
C ALA A 149 -3.22 -2.65 -14.57
N SER A 150 -3.35 -1.32 -14.64
CA SER A 150 -4.43 -0.57 -13.99
C SER A 150 -5.83 -0.94 -14.52
N TYR A 151 -5.95 -1.29 -15.80
CA TYR A 151 -7.23 -1.73 -16.40
C TYR A 151 -7.76 -3.06 -15.85
N GLU A 152 -6.92 -3.85 -15.16
CA GLU A 152 -7.33 -5.10 -14.51
C GLU A 152 -7.99 -4.87 -13.15
N ILE A 153 -7.86 -3.66 -12.60
CA ILE A 153 -8.47 -3.25 -11.33
C ILE A 153 -9.95 -2.94 -11.57
N GLU A 154 -10.80 -3.24 -10.59
CA GLU A 154 -12.19 -2.81 -10.62
C GLU A 154 -12.28 -1.29 -10.78
N LEU A 155 -12.96 -0.81 -11.84
CA LEU A 155 -13.02 0.60 -12.23
C LEU A 155 -13.30 1.53 -11.05
N LYS A 156 -14.29 1.21 -10.21
CA LYS A 156 -14.66 2.03 -9.05
C LYS A 156 -13.52 2.21 -8.04
N ARG A 157 -12.73 1.16 -7.82
CA ARG A 157 -11.58 1.20 -6.90
C ARG A 157 -10.45 2.04 -7.49
N PHE A 158 -10.24 1.94 -8.79
CA PHE A 158 -9.26 2.78 -9.47
C PHE A 158 -9.67 4.26 -9.45
N GLU A 159 -10.93 4.58 -9.76
CA GLU A 159 -11.47 5.95 -9.70
C GLU A 159 -11.41 6.53 -8.27
N GLU A 160 -11.66 5.71 -7.23
CA GLU A 160 -11.51 6.11 -5.83
C GLU A 160 -10.06 6.51 -5.51
N ALA A 161 -9.09 5.68 -5.91
CA ALA A 161 -7.68 5.97 -5.72
C ALA A 161 -7.23 7.21 -6.50
N ASP A 162 -7.58 7.29 -7.79
CA ASP A 162 -7.23 8.41 -8.67
C ASP A 162 -7.75 9.75 -8.12
N SER A 163 -9.03 9.81 -7.73
CA SER A 163 -9.62 11.03 -7.18
C SER A 163 -8.95 11.47 -5.88
N TYR A 164 -8.61 10.53 -4.99
CA TYR A 164 -7.92 10.86 -3.74
C TYR A 164 -6.49 11.37 -3.99
N LEU A 165 -5.76 10.69 -4.87
CA LEU A 165 -4.38 11.05 -5.21
C LEU A 165 -4.29 12.40 -5.93
N GLN A 166 -5.28 12.71 -6.78
CA GLN A 166 -5.40 14.03 -7.40
C GLN A 166 -5.49 15.13 -6.34
N VAL A 167 -6.43 15.02 -5.39
CA VAL A 167 -6.60 15.97 -4.28
C VAL A 167 -5.36 16.08 -3.41
N LEU A 168 -4.71 14.94 -3.12
CA LEU A 168 -3.46 14.92 -2.36
C LEU A 168 -2.35 15.68 -3.10
N SER A 169 -2.16 15.43 -4.39
CA SER A 169 -1.14 16.10 -5.20
C SER A 169 -1.37 17.60 -5.29
N GLU A 170 -2.63 18.04 -5.46
CA GLU A 170 -3.01 19.45 -5.45
C GLU A 170 -2.76 20.09 -4.09
N THR A 171 -3.03 19.39 -3.00
CA THR A 171 -2.78 19.88 -1.65
C THR A 171 -1.29 20.08 -1.39
N LEU A 172 -0.44 19.17 -1.87
CA LEU A 172 1.00 19.20 -1.63
C LEU A 172 1.76 20.14 -2.58
N TYR A 173 1.34 20.21 -3.85
CA TYR A 173 2.06 20.95 -4.90
C TYR A 173 1.32 22.19 -5.40
N GLY A 174 0.00 22.28 -5.23
CA GLY A 174 -0.82 23.43 -5.65
C GLY A 174 -0.69 24.66 -4.75
N ASN A 175 -0.30 24.49 -3.48
CA ASN A 175 -0.07 25.58 -2.53
C ASN A 175 1.27 26.33 -2.75
N GLY A 176 1.97 26.07 -3.87
CA GLY A 176 3.24 26.71 -4.24
C GLY A 176 3.14 27.82 -5.28
N GLN A 177 1.93 28.26 -5.64
CA GLN A 177 1.70 29.44 -6.47
C GLN A 177 0.91 30.49 -5.70
N ASP A 178 1.60 31.29 -4.90
CA ASP A 178 1.23 32.67 -4.52
C ASP A 178 2.51 33.47 -4.20
#